data_AF-A0A7S4P3M8-F1
#
_entry.id   AF-A0A7S4P3M8-F1
#
_cell.length_a   1.000
_cell.length_b   1.000
_cell.length_c   1.000
_cell.angle_alpha   90.00
_cell.angle_beta   90.00
_cell.angle_gamma   90.00
#
_symmetry.space_group_name_H-M   'P 1'
#
loop_
_entity.id
_entity.type
_entity.pdbx_description
1 polymer ?
#
loop_
_entity_poly.entity_id
_entity_poly.type
_entity_poly.pdbx_seq_one_letter_code
_entity_poly.pdbx_strand_id
1 'polypeptide(L)'
;MFPSSREDAPLAASLRIPTTEEKFIPSYVTLDGKVLKFEAFLKDEIPDSQGDYSIRKFSVWYYLVDNSLKINEIKQENSGLTQGTFLKRHKVPRMEKDSRPKDFLTWRDIRVGEILNVYGREITITNCDKFTRDFYKNEGIEQGEQVNIPSDPYIMRRKAAEEKTTPKKDIDRRRRFLDFNRKVLRFYCMWDDRERLYGERRPFTLHFYLEDDTVEICESRRSLQCSPSHSSSTSS
;
A
#
# COMPACT_ATOMS: atom_id res chain seq x y z
N MET A 1 86.60 -15.09 -64.35
CA MET A 1 86.35 -14.00 -63.38
C MET A 1 84.87 -13.72 -63.39
N PHE A 2 84.14 -14.23 -62.40
CA PHE A 2 82.73 -13.93 -62.16
C PHE A 2 82.58 -13.67 -60.65
N PRO A 3 81.92 -12.59 -60.21
CA PRO A 3 81.81 -12.30 -58.79
C PRO A 3 80.66 -13.09 -58.16
N SER A 4 80.93 -13.62 -56.98
CA SER A 4 79.96 -14.24 -56.07
C SER A 4 79.16 -13.16 -55.35
N SER A 5 77.90 -12.98 -55.72
CA SER A 5 76.94 -12.21 -54.92
C SER A 5 76.11 -13.18 -54.06
N ARG A 6 76.49 -13.32 -52.79
CA ARG A 6 75.60 -13.85 -51.75
C ARG A 6 74.82 -12.67 -51.20
N GLU A 7 73.52 -12.64 -51.48
CA GLU A 7 72.58 -11.74 -50.83
C GLU A 7 72.24 -12.33 -49.45
N ASP A 8 72.71 -11.68 -48.39
CA ASP A 8 72.31 -11.99 -47.02
C ASP A 8 70.92 -11.41 -46.75
N ALA A 9 69.92 -12.29 -46.63
CA ALA A 9 68.58 -11.93 -46.17
C ALA A 9 68.60 -11.64 -44.66
N PRO A 10 67.95 -10.57 -44.16
CA PRO A 10 67.94 -10.28 -42.73
C PRO A 10 67.06 -11.28 -41.97
N LEU A 11 67.62 -11.76 -40.86
CA LEU A 11 67.03 -12.66 -39.87
C LEU A 11 65.62 -12.19 -39.44
N ALA A 12 64.62 -13.05 -39.63
CA ALA A 12 63.24 -12.79 -39.23
C ALA A 12 63.16 -12.43 -37.74
N ALA A 13 62.68 -11.21 -37.45
CA ALA A 13 62.30 -10.79 -36.12
C ALA A 13 61.10 -11.62 -35.66
N SER A 14 61.34 -12.54 -34.74
CA SER A 14 60.32 -13.28 -33.99
C SER A 14 59.36 -12.29 -33.33
N LEU A 15 58.17 -12.13 -33.89
CA LEU A 15 57.02 -11.51 -33.22
C LEU A 15 56.74 -12.29 -31.92
N ARG A 16 57.17 -11.74 -30.79
CA ARG A 16 56.72 -12.20 -29.48
C ARG A 16 55.24 -11.89 -29.38
N ILE A 17 54.40 -12.92 -29.51
CA ILE A 17 52.99 -12.85 -29.15
C ILE A 17 52.96 -12.72 -27.62
N PRO A 18 52.48 -11.60 -27.03
CA PRO A 18 52.24 -11.57 -25.60
C PRO A 18 51.05 -12.48 -25.32
N THR A 19 51.31 -13.71 -24.89
CA THR A 19 50.30 -14.60 -24.32
C THR A 19 49.95 -14.07 -22.94
N THR A 20 49.10 -13.05 -22.89
CA THR A 20 48.36 -12.71 -21.68
C THR A 20 47.42 -13.88 -21.43
N GLU A 21 47.84 -14.81 -20.57
CA GLU A 21 46.95 -15.85 -20.05
C GLU A 21 45.86 -15.15 -19.24
N GLU A 22 44.70 -14.92 -19.86
CA GLU A 22 43.53 -14.45 -19.15
C GLU A 22 43.17 -15.52 -18.11
N LYS A 23 43.31 -15.16 -16.83
CA LYS A 23 42.94 -16.05 -15.72
C LYS A 23 41.49 -16.49 -15.91
N PHE A 24 41.27 -17.78 -16.10
CA PHE A 24 39.93 -18.36 -16.21
C PHE A 24 39.17 -18.16 -14.89
N ILE A 25 38.17 -17.29 -14.89
CA ILE A 25 37.27 -17.06 -13.76
C ILE A 25 35.93 -17.73 -14.11
N PRO A 26 35.45 -18.72 -13.33
CA PRO A 26 34.18 -19.39 -13.58
C PRO A 26 33.02 -18.41 -13.59
N SER A 27 32.02 -18.65 -14.43
CA SER A 27 30.83 -17.79 -14.56
C SER A 27 30.06 -17.60 -13.26
N TYR A 28 30.03 -18.60 -12.37
CA TYR A 28 29.42 -18.47 -11.05
C TYR A 28 30.08 -17.36 -10.22
N VAL A 29 31.39 -17.16 -10.35
CA VAL A 29 32.15 -16.14 -9.59
C VAL A 29 31.92 -14.73 -10.16
N THR A 30 31.75 -14.59 -11.47
CA THR A 30 31.53 -13.28 -12.11
C THR A 30 30.06 -12.83 -12.07
N LEU A 31 29.12 -13.77 -11.92
CA LEU A 31 27.68 -13.54 -11.84
C LEU A 31 27.15 -13.59 -10.41
N ASP A 32 27.99 -13.92 -9.42
CA ASP A 32 27.58 -13.95 -8.02
C ASP A 32 27.08 -12.57 -7.57
N GLY A 33 25.96 -12.56 -6.85
CA GLY A 33 25.26 -11.34 -6.42
C GLY A 33 24.56 -10.54 -7.52
N LYS A 34 24.71 -10.88 -8.82
CA LYS A 34 23.99 -10.19 -9.91
C LYS A 34 22.58 -10.73 -10.06
N VAL A 35 21.60 -9.86 -9.83
CA VAL A 35 20.17 -10.18 -9.90
C VAL A 35 19.47 -9.16 -10.76
N LEU A 36 18.69 -9.64 -11.73
CA LEU A 36 17.82 -8.80 -12.54
C LEU A 36 16.51 -8.60 -11.80
N LYS A 37 16.08 -7.35 -11.65
CA LYS A 37 14.90 -6.97 -10.89
C LYS A 37 13.88 -6.26 -11.77
N PHE A 38 12.65 -6.76 -11.72
CA PHE A 38 11.51 -6.22 -12.45
C PHE A 38 10.35 -5.91 -11.52
N GLU A 39 9.53 -4.98 -11.97
CA GLU A 39 8.21 -4.67 -11.42
C GLU A 39 7.15 -5.23 -12.36
N ALA A 40 6.08 -5.77 -11.80
CA ALA A 40 5.03 -6.38 -12.59
C ALA A 40 3.67 -6.26 -11.89
N PHE A 41 2.58 -6.47 -12.61
CA PHE A 41 1.24 -6.60 -12.03
C PHE A 41 0.43 -7.73 -12.65
N LEU A 42 -0.55 -8.20 -11.90
CA LEU A 42 -1.59 -9.12 -12.34
C LEU A 42 -2.95 -8.46 -12.13
N LYS A 43 -3.81 -8.55 -13.14
CA LYS A 43 -5.21 -8.15 -13.05
C LYS A 43 -6.02 -9.38 -12.63
N ASP A 44 -6.50 -9.38 -11.38
CA ASP A 44 -7.29 -10.47 -10.81
C ASP A 44 -8.77 -10.09 -10.95
N GLU A 45 -9.56 -10.89 -11.64
CA GLU A 45 -11.00 -10.66 -11.74
C GLU A 45 -11.66 -11.05 -10.42
N ILE A 46 -12.53 -10.19 -9.89
CA ILE A 46 -13.20 -10.44 -8.62
C ILE A 46 -14.49 -11.23 -8.91
N PRO A 47 -14.62 -12.48 -8.42
CA PRO A 47 -15.85 -13.24 -8.57
C PRO A 47 -17.06 -12.48 -8.02
N ASP A 48 -18.21 -12.63 -8.67
CA ASP A 48 -19.49 -12.04 -8.27
C ASP A 48 -19.57 -10.50 -8.27
N SER A 49 -18.56 -9.82 -8.85
CA SER A 49 -18.59 -8.37 -9.07
C SER A 49 -19.11 -8.00 -10.48
N GLN A 50 -19.62 -6.79 -10.68
CA GLN A 50 -20.02 -6.28 -12.01
C GLN A 50 -18.79 -5.90 -12.87
N GLY A 51 -17.84 -6.82 -13.04
CA GLY A 51 -16.62 -6.59 -13.82
C GLY A 51 -15.54 -5.79 -13.09
N ASP A 52 -15.60 -5.74 -11.76
CA ASP A 52 -14.51 -5.17 -10.96
C ASP A 52 -13.30 -6.11 -10.99
N TYR A 53 -12.12 -5.52 -10.87
CA TYR A 53 -10.86 -6.24 -10.83
C TYR A 53 -9.96 -5.67 -9.75
N SER A 54 -9.10 -6.53 -9.21
CA SER A 54 -8.04 -6.14 -8.29
C SER A 54 -6.70 -6.11 -9.01
N ILE A 55 -5.89 -5.09 -8.74
CA ILE A 55 -4.53 -5.00 -9.27
C ILE A 55 -3.53 -5.45 -8.20
N ARG A 56 -2.90 -6.60 -8.45
CA ARG A 56 -1.86 -7.17 -7.56
C ARG A 56 -0.49 -6.85 -8.13
N LYS A 57 0.37 -6.22 -7.32
CA LYS A 57 1.71 -5.79 -7.74
C LYS A 57 2.78 -6.75 -7.25
N PHE A 58 3.79 -6.99 -8.08
CA PHE A 58 4.87 -7.95 -7.80
C PHE A 58 6.24 -7.33 -8.02
N SER A 59 7.20 -7.79 -7.22
CA SER A 59 8.63 -7.71 -7.52
C SER A 59 9.11 -9.07 -8.01
N VAL A 60 9.70 -9.08 -9.20
CA VAL A 60 10.26 -10.27 -9.84
C VAL A 60 11.78 -10.17 -9.80
N TRP A 61 12.44 -11.22 -9.32
CA TRP A 61 13.89 -11.34 -9.32
C TRP A 61 14.32 -12.55 -10.13
N TYR A 62 15.26 -12.33 -11.05
CA TYR A 62 15.93 -13.37 -11.80
C TYR A 62 17.40 -13.41 -11.41
N TYR A 63 17.84 -14.56 -10.89
CA TYR A 63 19.21 -14.75 -10.41
C TYR A 63 20.06 -15.31 -11.55
N LEU A 64 21.02 -14.52 -12.05
CA LEU A 64 21.86 -14.90 -13.19
C LEU A 64 22.77 -16.10 -12.88
N VAL A 65 23.12 -16.27 -11.61
CA VAL A 65 24.05 -17.31 -11.14
C VAL A 65 23.54 -18.74 -11.35
N ASP A 66 22.23 -18.95 -11.22
CA ASP A 66 21.60 -20.28 -11.27
C ASP A 66 20.34 -20.33 -12.15
N ASN A 67 20.04 -19.26 -12.88
CA ASN A 67 18.85 -19.12 -13.73
C ASN A 67 17.53 -19.36 -12.98
N SER A 68 17.47 -18.99 -11.70
CA SER A 68 16.26 -19.13 -10.89
C SER A 68 15.44 -17.84 -10.85
N LEU A 69 14.11 -18.00 -10.72
CA LEU A 69 13.16 -16.92 -10.56
C LEU A 69 12.57 -16.93 -9.14
N LYS A 70 12.41 -15.76 -8.55
CA LYS A 70 11.66 -15.54 -7.32
C LYS A 70 10.66 -14.42 -7.56
N ILE A 71 9.43 -14.58 -7.09
CA ILE A 71 8.38 -13.56 -7.22
C ILE A 71 7.82 -13.29 -5.84
N ASN A 72 7.72 -12.01 -5.48
CA ASN A 72 7.09 -11.58 -4.24
C ASN A 72 6.01 -10.56 -4.55
N GLU A 73 4.86 -10.76 -3.94
CA GLU A 73 3.76 -9.82 -3.95
C GLU A 73 4.08 -8.66 -3.00
N ILE A 74 3.90 -7.44 -3.50
CA ILE A 74 4.07 -6.23 -2.72
C ILE A 74 2.90 -6.15 -1.75
N LYS A 75 3.20 -5.95 -0.45
CA LYS A 75 2.17 -5.85 0.57
C LYS A 75 1.31 -4.60 0.34
N GLN A 76 -0.01 -4.78 0.39
CA GLN A 76 -1.02 -3.73 0.35
C GLN A 76 -1.80 -3.78 1.65
N GLU A 77 -1.75 -2.68 2.40
CA GLU A 77 -2.44 -2.57 3.68
C GLU A 77 -3.96 -2.70 3.51
N ASN A 78 -4.58 -3.37 4.48
CA ASN A 78 -6.03 -3.62 4.49
C ASN A 78 -6.53 -4.44 3.29
N SER A 79 -5.67 -5.25 2.67
CA SER A 79 -6.05 -6.13 1.55
C SER A 79 -6.82 -7.39 1.99
N GLY A 80 -6.67 -7.82 3.24
CA GLY A 80 -7.25 -9.06 3.75
C GLY A 80 -6.62 -10.34 3.19
N LEU A 81 -5.58 -10.24 2.34
CA LEU A 81 -4.89 -11.37 1.72
C LEU A 81 -3.55 -11.66 2.40
N THR A 82 -3.17 -12.93 2.50
CA THR A 82 -1.83 -13.32 2.95
C THR A 82 -0.80 -12.96 1.86
N GLN A 83 -0.15 -11.81 2.02
CA GLN A 83 0.80 -11.28 1.06
C GLN A 83 2.25 -11.62 1.41
N GLY A 84 3.09 -11.79 0.39
CA GLY A 84 4.49 -12.15 0.54
C GLY A 84 5.00 -12.97 -0.64
N THR A 85 5.67 -14.09 -0.35
CA THR A 85 6.30 -14.89 -1.42
C THR A 85 5.24 -15.54 -2.30
N PHE A 86 5.06 -15.00 -3.51
CA PHE A 86 4.18 -15.55 -4.54
C PHE A 86 4.80 -16.77 -5.20
N LEU A 87 6.12 -16.71 -5.44
CA LEU A 87 6.91 -17.81 -5.98
C LEU A 87 8.23 -17.93 -5.24
N LYS A 88 8.46 -19.09 -4.61
CA LYS A 88 9.76 -19.42 -4.01
C LYS A 88 10.84 -19.48 -5.09
N ARG A 89 12.09 -19.18 -4.72
CA ARG A 89 13.23 -19.20 -5.66
C ARG A 89 13.46 -20.60 -6.22
N HIS A 90 13.29 -20.77 -7.53
CA HIS A 90 13.66 -21.99 -8.27
C HIS A 90 13.67 -21.71 -9.78
N LYS A 91 14.18 -22.65 -10.57
CA LYS A 91 14.09 -22.58 -12.04
C LYS A 91 12.66 -22.83 -12.48
N VAL A 92 12.10 -21.88 -13.24
CA VAL A 92 10.72 -21.97 -13.71
C VAL A 92 10.71 -22.64 -15.08
N PRO A 93 9.95 -23.74 -15.26
CA PRO A 93 9.80 -24.35 -16.57
C PRO A 93 9.07 -23.40 -17.52
N ARG A 94 9.49 -23.38 -18.79
CA ARG A 94 8.75 -22.66 -19.82
C ARG A 94 7.43 -23.39 -20.06
N MET A 95 6.32 -22.66 -20.01
CA MET A 95 5.00 -23.23 -20.29
C MET A 95 4.84 -23.37 -21.81
N GLU A 96 4.83 -24.61 -22.31
CA GLU A 96 4.36 -24.92 -23.67
C GLU A 96 2.88 -25.29 -23.64
N LYS A 97 2.13 -24.93 -24.68
CA LYS A 97 0.68 -25.19 -24.75
C LYS A 97 0.34 -26.68 -24.84
N ASP A 98 1.21 -27.50 -25.45
CA ASP A 98 0.85 -28.86 -25.88
C ASP A 98 1.88 -29.96 -25.48
N SER A 99 2.84 -29.68 -24.60
CA SER A 99 3.91 -30.64 -24.25
C SER A 99 4.54 -30.41 -22.88
N ARG A 100 5.24 -31.43 -22.36
CA ARG A 100 6.07 -31.29 -21.15
C ARG A 100 7.13 -30.22 -21.38
N PRO A 101 7.38 -29.31 -20.42
CA PRO A 101 8.43 -28.30 -20.55
C PRO A 101 9.76 -28.95 -20.88
N LYS A 102 10.30 -28.65 -22.06
CA LYS A 102 11.64 -29.11 -22.46
C LYS A 102 12.73 -28.23 -21.87
N ASP A 103 12.43 -26.94 -21.69
CA ASP A 103 13.37 -25.92 -21.26
C ASP A 103 12.85 -25.06 -20.10
N PHE A 104 13.78 -24.36 -19.45
CA PHE A 104 13.49 -23.39 -18.40
C PHE A 104 13.38 -21.97 -18.97
N LEU A 105 12.63 -21.13 -18.26
CA LEU A 105 12.60 -19.70 -18.51
C LEU A 105 14.00 -19.11 -18.27
N THR A 106 14.43 -18.24 -19.17
CA THR A 106 15.67 -17.49 -19.08
C THR A 106 15.39 -16.00 -18.95
N TRP A 107 16.42 -15.22 -18.63
CA TRP A 107 16.30 -13.77 -18.61
C TRP A 107 15.82 -13.20 -19.96
N ARG A 108 16.16 -13.82 -21.10
CA ARG A 108 15.73 -13.34 -22.42
C ARG A 108 14.21 -13.34 -22.62
N ASP A 109 13.49 -14.12 -21.82
CA ASP A 109 12.03 -14.25 -21.88
C ASP A 109 11.30 -13.21 -21.01
N ILE A 110 12.04 -12.37 -20.29
CA ILE A 110 11.49 -11.35 -19.38
C ILE A 110 11.81 -9.97 -19.96
N ARG A 111 10.79 -9.29 -20.49
CA ARG A 111 10.92 -7.94 -21.06
C ARG A 111 9.85 -7.02 -20.54
N VAL A 112 10.21 -5.76 -20.33
CA VAL A 112 9.27 -4.70 -19.97
C VAL A 112 8.24 -4.54 -21.10
N GLY A 113 6.96 -4.58 -20.74
CA GLY A 113 5.83 -4.52 -21.65
C GLY A 113 5.29 -5.88 -22.09
N GLU A 114 5.97 -6.98 -21.76
CA GLU A 114 5.53 -8.34 -22.12
C GLU A 114 4.88 -9.05 -20.94
N ILE A 115 4.09 -10.08 -21.27
CA ILE A 115 3.42 -10.95 -20.31
C ILE A 115 4.34 -12.12 -19.99
N LEU A 116 4.67 -12.25 -18.71
CA LEU A 116 5.38 -13.39 -18.17
C LEU A 116 4.37 -14.40 -17.61
N ASN A 117 4.27 -15.56 -18.24
CA ASN A 117 3.42 -16.66 -17.76
C ASN A 117 4.21 -17.57 -16.80
N VAL A 118 3.75 -17.67 -15.56
CA VAL A 118 4.36 -18.52 -14.53
C VAL A 118 3.28 -19.41 -13.93
N TYR A 119 3.39 -20.73 -14.18
CA TYR A 119 2.43 -21.73 -13.68
C TYR A 119 0.95 -21.40 -13.99
N GLY A 120 0.69 -20.86 -15.19
CA GLY A 120 -0.66 -20.50 -15.63
C GLY A 120 -1.13 -19.14 -15.11
N ARG A 121 -0.26 -18.36 -14.47
CA ARG A 121 -0.53 -16.98 -14.05
C ARG A 121 0.19 -16.02 -14.99
N GLU A 122 -0.59 -15.17 -15.65
CA GLU A 122 -0.10 -14.15 -16.56
C GLU A 122 0.18 -12.86 -15.79
N ILE A 123 1.46 -12.49 -15.71
CA ILE A 123 1.91 -11.29 -15.00
C ILE A 123 2.54 -10.35 -16.02
N THR A 124 2.05 -9.12 -16.11
CA THR A 124 2.58 -8.12 -17.04
C THR A 124 3.77 -7.41 -16.41
N ILE A 125 4.93 -7.47 -17.07
CA ILE A 125 6.14 -6.76 -16.63
C ILE A 125 6.00 -5.28 -16.98
N THR A 126 6.13 -4.40 -15.99
CA THR A 126 5.91 -2.95 -16.18
C THR A 126 7.17 -2.13 -16.16
N ASN A 127 8.19 -2.55 -15.42
CA ASN A 127 9.43 -1.81 -15.30
C ASN A 127 10.58 -2.73 -14.90
N CYS A 128 11.81 -2.21 -15.00
CA CYS A 128 13.01 -2.85 -14.46
C CYS A 128 13.92 -1.79 -13.83
N ASP A 129 14.82 -2.22 -12.94
CA ASP A 129 15.80 -1.31 -12.37
C ASP A 129 16.91 -0.95 -13.38
N LYS A 130 17.70 0.07 -13.03
CA LYS A 130 18.76 0.58 -13.90
C LYS A 130 19.79 -0.51 -14.24
N PHE A 131 20.21 -1.29 -13.24
CA PHE A 131 21.16 -2.39 -13.44
C PHE A 131 20.65 -3.40 -14.46
N THR A 132 19.38 -3.80 -14.35
CA THR A 132 18.74 -4.72 -15.30
C THR A 132 18.72 -4.11 -16.69
N ARG A 133 18.31 -2.85 -16.84
CA ARG A 133 18.30 -2.17 -18.14
C ARG A 133 19.69 -2.12 -18.79
N ASP A 134 20.72 -1.78 -18.02
CA ASP A 134 22.11 -1.74 -18.48
C ASP A 134 22.63 -3.13 -18.85
N PHE A 135 22.28 -4.17 -18.08
CA PHE A 135 22.63 -5.56 -18.38
C PHE A 135 22.06 -6.02 -19.72
N TYR A 136 20.76 -5.82 -19.96
CA TYR A 136 20.14 -6.20 -21.23
C TYR A 136 20.78 -5.45 -22.41
N LYS A 137 21.04 -4.14 -22.23
CA LYS A 137 21.69 -3.33 -23.25
C LYS A 137 23.09 -3.85 -23.60
N ASN A 138 23.88 -4.24 -22.60
CA ASN A 138 25.21 -4.82 -22.80
C ASN A 138 25.16 -6.18 -23.51
N GLU A 139 24.10 -6.95 -23.30
CA GLU A 139 23.83 -8.21 -24.01
C GLU A 139 23.14 -8.00 -25.38
N GLY A 140 23.01 -6.75 -25.83
CA GLY A 140 22.46 -6.40 -27.15
C GLY A 140 20.94 -6.41 -27.25
N ILE A 141 20.22 -6.40 -26.13
CA ILE A 141 18.75 -6.37 -26.09
C ILE A 141 18.31 -5.07 -25.41
N GLU A 142 17.55 -4.22 -26.10
CA GLU A 142 16.95 -3.04 -25.45
C GLU A 142 15.65 -3.41 -24.73
N GLN A 143 15.52 -2.92 -23.50
CA GLN A 143 14.29 -3.06 -22.72
C GLN A 143 13.27 -1.99 -23.12
N GLY A 144 11.98 -2.37 -23.13
CA GLY A 144 10.88 -1.45 -23.38
C GLY A 144 10.77 -0.30 -22.38
N GLU A 145 9.96 0.70 -22.74
CA GLU A 145 9.60 1.79 -21.84
C GLU A 145 8.68 1.32 -20.71
N GLN A 146 8.62 2.11 -19.63
CA GLN A 146 7.76 1.79 -18.50
C GLN A 146 6.29 1.75 -18.92
N VAL A 147 5.60 0.68 -18.54
CA VAL A 147 4.16 0.53 -18.77
C VAL A 147 3.38 1.07 -17.59
N ASN A 148 2.33 1.84 -17.89
CA ASN A 148 1.41 2.34 -16.88
C ASN A 148 0.58 1.21 -16.28
N ILE A 149 0.58 1.12 -14.96
CA ILE A 149 -0.28 0.18 -14.23
C ILE A 149 -1.70 0.76 -14.21
N PRO A 150 -2.73 0.00 -14.63
CA PRO A 150 -4.10 0.47 -14.55
C PRO A 150 -4.51 0.74 -13.09
N SER A 151 -5.39 1.70 -12.90
CA SER A 151 -5.90 2.00 -11.56
C SER A 151 -6.90 0.94 -11.09
N ASP A 152 -6.82 0.59 -9.82
CA ASP A 152 -7.72 -0.37 -9.19
C ASP A 152 -9.05 0.35 -8.80
N PRO A 153 -10.21 -0.11 -9.32
CA PRO A 153 -11.52 0.50 -9.04
C PRO A 153 -11.86 0.58 -7.55
N TYR A 154 -11.51 -0.45 -6.78
CA TYR A 154 -11.75 -0.49 -5.34
C TYR A 154 -10.90 0.55 -4.61
N ILE A 155 -9.61 0.66 -4.95
CA ILE A 155 -8.73 1.69 -4.37
C ILE A 155 -9.24 3.09 -4.71
N MET A 156 -9.69 3.33 -5.94
CA MET A 156 -10.25 4.61 -6.36
C MET A 156 -11.48 4.99 -5.52
N ARG A 157 -12.44 4.07 -5.37
CA ARG A 157 -13.66 4.31 -4.58
C ARG A 157 -13.33 4.58 -3.10
N ARG A 158 -12.39 3.83 -2.53
CA ARG A 158 -11.97 4.00 -1.13
C ARG A 158 -11.31 5.36 -0.91
N LYS A 159 -10.36 5.76 -1.76
CA LYS A 159 -9.73 7.09 -1.68
C LYS A 159 -10.75 8.22 -1.82
N ALA A 160 -11.67 8.11 -2.77
CA ALA A 160 -12.72 9.12 -2.96
C ALA A 160 -13.66 9.21 -1.75
N ALA A 161 -13.90 8.11 -1.03
CA ALA A 161 -14.66 8.14 0.22
C ALA A 161 -13.88 8.80 1.36
N GLU A 162 -12.59 8.48 1.50
CA GLU A 162 -11.68 9.08 2.50
C GLU A 162 -11.53 10.60 2.30
N GLU A 163 -11.41 11.07 1.05
CA GLU A 163 -11.34 12.50 0.72
C GLU A 163 -12.64 13.25 1.04
N LYS A 164 -13.80 12.59 0.89
CA LYS A 164 -15.10 13.16 1.29
C LYS A 164 -15.25 13.26 2.80
N THR A 165 -14.64 12.33 3.54
CA THR A 165 -14.53 12.42 5.01
C THR A 165 -13.41 13.37 5.41
N THR A 166 -13.48 14.63 4.98
CA THR A 166 -12.71 15.68 5.65
C THR A 166 -13.23 15.77 7.09
N PRO A 167 -12.37 15.75 8.12
CA PRO A 167 -12.83 16.12 9.46
C PRO A 167 -13.33 17.55 9.33
N LYS A 168 -14.62 17.79 9.56
CA LYS A 168 -15.17 19.14 9.67
C LYS A 168 -14.27 19.86 10.67
N LYS A 169 -13.41 20.76 10.19
CA LYS A 169 -12.51 21.51 11.07
C LYS A 169 -13.37 22.14 12.14
N ASP A 170 -12.99 21.93 13.41
CA ASP A 170 -13.57 22.50 14.65
C ASP A 170 -13.59 24.05 14.71
N ILE A 171 -13.54 24.73 13.55
CA ILE A 171 -13.70 26.17 13.40
C ILE A 171 -15.05 26.60 14.01
N ASP A 172 -16.09 25.78 13.81
CA ASP A 172 -17.42 26.04 14.35
C ASP A 172 -17.47 25.96 15.87
N ARG A 173 -16.74 25.02 16.49
CA ARG A 173 -16.76 24.83 17.94
C ARG A 173 -16.06 25.98 18.67
N ARG A 174 -14.90 26.41 18.19
CA ARG A 174 -14.17 27.55 18.77
C ARG A 174 -14.92 28.86 18.56
N ARG A 175 -15.56 29.04 17.40
CA ARG A 175 -16.38 30.23 17.12
C ARG A 175 -17.62 30.29 18.00
N ARG A 176 -18.37 29.18 18.12
CA ARG A 176 -19.53 29.09 19.04
C ARG A 176 -19.12 29.34 20.48
N PHE A 177 -18.00 28.77 20.93
CA PHE A 177 -17.45 29.10 22.24
C PHE A 177 -17.20 30.61 22.36
N LEU A 178 -16.47 31.24 21.45
CA LEU A 178 -16.20 32.69 21.56
C LEU A 178 -17.46 33.57 21.56
N ASP A 179 -18.48 33.21 20.76
CA ASP A 179 -19.71 34.01 20.61
C ASP A 179 -20.73 33.78 21.74
N PHE A 180 -20.76 32.57 22.31
CA PHE A 180 -21.79 32.11 23.24
C PHE A 180 -21.27 31.67 24.62
N ASN A 181 -19.97 31.79 24.89
CA ASN A 181 -19.40 31.52 26.22
C ASN A 181 -20.18 32.27 27.30
N ARG A 182 -20.61 31.54 28.33
CA ARG A 182 -21.43 32.02 29.47
C ARG A 182 -22.84 32.49 29.12
N LYS A 183 -23.34 32.26 27.90
CA LYS A 183 -24.75 32.48 27.57
C LYS A 183 -25.53 31.19 27.81
N VAL A 184 -26.35 31.21 28.85
CA VAL A 184 -27.19 30.08 29.26
C VAL A 184 -28.65 30.49 29.16
N LEU A 185 -29.46 29.70 28.46
CA LEU A 185 -30.91 29.86 28.49
C LEU A 185 -31.44 29.10 29.71
N ARG A 186 -32.12 29.83 30.60
CA ARG A 186 -32.74 29.24 31.79
C ARG A 186 -34.25 29.18 31.62
N PHE A 187 -34.78 27.97 31.65
CA PHE A 187 -36.22 27.70 31.59
C PHE A 187 -36.72 27.15 32.92
N TYR A 188 -37.90 27.60 33.34
CA TYR A 188 -38.61 27.04 34.49
C TYR A 188 -39.59 25.99 34.00
N CYS A 189 -39.37 24.74 34.40
CA CYS A 189 -40.13 23.60 33.96
C CYS A 189 -40.87 22.97 35.15
N MET A 190 -42.03 22.38 34.89
CA MET A 190 -42.78 21.60 35.87
C MET A 190 -42.89 20.18 35.36
N TRP A 191 -42.39 19.23 36.14
CA TRP A 191 -42.67 17.81 35.93
C TRP A 191 -43.94 17.45 36.69
N ASP A 192 -44.94 16.97 35.98
CA ASP A 192 -46.24 16.62 36.56
C ASP A 192 -46.43 15.10 36.49
N ASP A 193 -46.15 14.38 37.59
CA ASP A 193 -46.29 12.91 37.64
C ASP A 193 -47.55 12.47 38.41
N ARG A 194 -48.54 13.36 38.59
CA ARG A 194 -49.72 13.14 39.45
C ARG A 194 -50.60 11.94 39.06
N GLU A 195 -50.42 11.37 37.88
CA GLU A 195 -51.15 10.18 37.42
C GLU A 195 -50.68 8.89 38.10
N ARG A 196 -49.52 8.91 38.80
CA ARG A 196 -49.01 7.77 39.57
C ARG A 196 -49.51 7.78 41.01
N LEU A 197 -49.63 6.59 41.61
CA LEU A 197 -50.17 6.37 42.98
C LEU A 197 -49.47 7.20 44.08
N TYR A 198 -48.24 7.65 43.85
CA TYR A 198 -47.45 8.55 44.71
C TYR A 198 -46.81 9.70 43.92
N GLY A 199 -47.46 10.10 42.83
CA GLY A 199 -47.00 11.13 41.92
C GLY A 199 -47.09 12.54 42.51
N GLU A 200 -46.06 13.36 42.29
CA GLU A 200 -46.03 14.75 42.75
C GLU A 200 -45.60 15.70 41.63
N ARG A 201 -45.96 16.99 41.77
CA ARG A 201 -45.53 18.04 40.85
C ARG A 201 -44.18 18.58 41.30
N ARG A 202 -43.13 18.34 40.52
CA ARG A 202 -41.76 18.75 40.85
C ARG A 202 -41.33 19.93 39.96
N PRO A 203 -41.00 21.09 40.55
CA PRO A 203 -40.41 22.20 39.80
C PRO A 203 -38.93 21.92 39.50
N PHE A 204 -38.55 22.07 38.24
CA PHE A 204 -37.18 21.97 37.74
C PHE A 204 -36.76 23.27 37.05
N THR A 205 -35.45 23.51 37.03
CA THR A 205 -34.83 24.56 36.22
C THR A 205 -33.96 23.89 35.17
N LEU A 206 -34.18 24.20 33.89
CA LEU A 206 -33.39 23.68 32.78
C LEU A 206 -32.43 24.78 32.32
N HIS A 207 -31.14 24.47 32.29
CA HIS A 207 -30.08 25.29 31.71
C HIS A 207 -29.67 24.70 30.37
N PHE A 208 -29.78 25.49 29.30
CA PHE A 208 -29.25 25.13 27.98
C PHE A 208 -28.02 25.99 27.70
N TYR A 209 -26.87 25.35 27.52
CA TYR A 209 -25.60 26.01 27.25
C TYR A 209 -25.42 26.19 25.74
N LEU A 210 -25.41 27.44 25.27
CA LEU A 210 -25.29 27.76 23.85
C LEU A 210 -23.87 27.52 23.29
N GLU A 211 -22.88 27.30 24.15
CA GLU A 211 -21.48 27.10 23.74
C GLU A 211 -21.21 25.69 23.21
N ASP A 212 -21.93 24.67 23.69
CA ASP A 212 -21.68 23.27 23.39
C ASP A 212 -22.96 22.43 23.22
N ASP A 213 -24.13 23.08 23.17
CA ASP A 213 -25.45 22.47 23.03
C ASP A 213 -25.80 21.48 24.16
N THR A 214 -25.18 21.64 25.35
CA THR A 214 -25.46 20.79 26.51
C THR A 214 -26.66 21.28 27.33
N VAL A 215 -27.31 20.35 28.02
CA VAL A 215 -28.46 20.60 28.90
C VAL A 215 -28.12 20.14 30.30
N GLU A 216 -28.32 21.01 31.28
CA GLU A 216 -28.33 20.67 32.70
C GLU A 216 -29.74 20.86 33.27
N ILE A 217 -30.23 19.87 34.02
CA ILE A 217 -31.54 19.92 34.67
C ILE A 217 -31.31 19.94 36.18
N CYS A 218 -31.66 21.04 36.82
CA CYS A 218 -31.54 21.23 38.27
C CYS A 218 -32.91 21.06 38.94
N GLU A 219 -33.01 20.15 39.90
CA GLU A 219 -34.18 20.04 40.77
C GLU A 219 -34.20 21.20 41.77
N SER A 220 -35.28 21.99 41.75
CA SER A 220 -35.43 23.05 42.75
C SER A 220 -35.94 22.44 44.05
N ARG A 221 -35.03 22.21 45.00
CA ARG A 221 -35.41 21.82 46.36
C ARG A 221 -36.14 22.97 47.00
N ARG A 222 -37.45 22.83 47.23
CA ARG A 222 -38.19 23.75 48.10
C ARG A 222 -37.53 23.72 49.47
N SER A 223 -37.01 24.86 49.91
CA SER A 223 -36.67 25.06 51.32
C SER A 223 -37.93 24.86 52.15
N LEU A 224 -37.92 23.86 53.03
CA LEU A 224 -38.90 23.73 54.09
C LEU A 224 -38.75 24.96 55.00
N GLN A 225 -39.59 25.97 54.83
CA GLN A 225 -39.78 27.03 55.81
C GLN A 225 -41.12 26.83 56.53
N CYS A 226 -40.96 26.49 57.81
CA CYS A 226 -41.80 26.79 58.98
C CYS A 226 -43.31 26.49 58.96
N SER A 227 -43.66 25.55 59.84
CA SER A 227 -45.00 25.19 60.31
C SER A 227 -45.80 26.38 60.87
N PRO A 228 -47.15 26.37 60.78
CA PRO A 228 -47.99 27.35 61.45
C PRO A 228 -48.07 27.05 62.95
N SER A 229 -47.69 28.00 63.80
CA SER A 229 -47.92 27.90 65.24
C SER A 229 -49.39 28.17 65.56
N HIS A 230 -50.16 27.12 65.84
CA HIS A 230 -51.40 27.24 66.61
C HIS A 230 -51.05 27.45 68.09
N SER A 231 -51.50 28.55 68.68
CA SER A 231 -51.59 28.71 70.13
C SER A 231 -53.04 28.92 70.53
N SER A 232 -53.66 27.87 71.06
CA SER A 232 -54.93 27.90 71.77
C SER A 232 -54.71 27.40 73.20
N SER A 233 -54.98 28.26 74.18
CA SER A 233 -55.22 27.94 75.59
C SER A 233 -55.87 29.16 76.25
N THR A 234 -57.20 29.25 76.31
CA THR A 234 -58.09 28.88 77.43
C THR A 234 -57.83 29.63 78.74
N SER A 235 -58.73 30.58 79.01
CA SER A 235 -59.41 30.92 80.27
C SER A 235 -58.79 30.58 81.63
N SER A 236 -58.74 31.60 82.49
CA SER A 236 -59.25 31.57 83.88
C SER A 236 -59.83 32.92 84.23
#